data_AF-A0A1T2X627-F1
#
_entry.id   AF-A0A1T2X627-F1
#
_cell.length_a   1.000
_cell.length_b   1.000
_cell.length_c   1.000
_cell.angle_alpha   90.00
_cell.angle_beta   90.00
_cell.angle_gamma   90.00
#
_symmetry.space_group_name_H-M   'P 1'
#
loop_
_entity.id
_entity.type
_entity.pdbx_description
1 polymer ?
#
loop_
_entity_poly.entity_id
_entity_poly.type
_entity_poly.pdbx_seq_one_letter_code
_entity_poly.pdbx_strand_id
1 'polypeptide(L)'
;MKPLNYSNIISSIILGIAIIIGCLLINSDLQKEKISNSHEIVNHDKPLMTIQETAEYLNITESQVKTIISTEESMLKATGSFTGMMFPIIKIGNEVFVNTNGLNDWLKESTQQRKEY
;
A
#
# COMPACT_ATOMS: atom_id res chain seq x y z
N MET A 1 13.18 -14.91 -62.25
CA MET A 1 12.77 -14.91 -60.82
C MET A 1 13.41 -13.67 -60.18
N LYS A 2 12.65 -12.76 -59.57
CA LYS A 2 13.17 -11.50 -59.01
C LYS A 2 13.96 -11.79 -57.72
N PRO A 3 15.14 -11.19 -57.50
CA PRO A 3 15.87 -11.38 -56.25
C PRO A 3 15.04 -10.74 -55.12
N LEU A 4 14.65 -11.55 -54.14
CA LEU A 4 14.01 -11.05 -52.94
C LEU A 4 15.03 -10.20 -52.18
N ASN A 5 14.68 -8.93 -51.93
CA ASN A 5 15.51 -8.01 -51.18
C ASN A 5 15.47 -8.39 -49.70
N TYR A 6 16.30 -9.37 -49.30
CA TYR A 6 16.40 -9.89 -47.93
C TYR A 6 16.65 -8.79 -46.89
N SER A 7 17.33 -7.71 -47.27
CA SER A 7 17.57 -6.53 -46.41
C SER A 7 16.28 -5.91 -45.88
N ASN A 8 15.21 -5.87 -46.69
CA ASN A 8 13.94 -5.26 -46.27
C ASN A 8 13.17 -6.16 -45.31
N ILE A 9 13.30 -7.49 -45.48
CA ILE A 9 12.68 -8.49 -44.60
C ILE A 9 13.38 -8.49 -43.24
N ILE A 10 14.70 -8.40 -43.22
CA ILE A 10 15.49 -8.37 -41.98
C ILE A 10 15.20 -7.07 -41.19
N SER A 11 15.09 -5.94 -41.88
CA SER A 11 14.77 -4.65 -41.25
C SER A 11 13.41 -4.64 -40.57
N SER A 12 12.36 -5.19 -41.20
CA SER A 12 11.03 -5.21 -40.58
C SER A 12 10.95 -6.13 -39.36
N ILE A 13 11.73 -7.22 -39.35
CA ILE A 13 11.85 -8.13 -38.20
C ILE A 13 12.51 -7.44 -37.01
N ILE A 14 13.62 -6.71 -37.23
CA ILE A 14 14.28 -5.95 -36.16
C ILE A 14 13.32 -4.91 -35.56
N LEU A 15 12.58 -4.20 -36.41
CA LEU A 15 11.65 -3.16 -35.96
C LEU A 15 10.50 -3.76 -35.13
N GLY A 16 9.96 -4.91 -35.54
CA GLY A 16 8.92 -5.61 -34.79
C GLY A 16 9.39 -6.06 -33.40
N ILE A 17 10.60 -6.62 -33.32
CA ILE A 17 11.18 -7.07 -32.05
C ILE A 17 11.43 -5.88 -31.10
N ALA A 18 11.92 -4.75 -31.61
CA ALA A 18 12.14 -3.54 -30.81
C ALA A 18 10.84 -2.99 -30.20
N ILE A 19 9.74 -3.02 -30.95
CA ILE A 19 8.42 -2.58 -30.46
C ILE A 19 7.92 -3.51 -29.34
N ILE A 20 8.05 -4.82 -29.50
CA ILE A 20 7.62 -5.80 -28.48
C ILE A 20 8.42 -5.61 -27.19
N ILE A 21 9.75 -5.46 -27.29
CA ILE A 21 10.62 -5.24 -26.12
C ILE A 21 10.31 -3.90 -25.45
N GLY A 22 10.08 -2.83 -26.23
CA GLY A 22 9.69 -1.52 -25.71
C GLY A 22 8.37 -1.57 -24.93
N CYS A 23 7.36 -2.26 -25.46
CA CYS A 23 6.08 -2.46 -24.77
C CYS A 23 6.23 -3.32 -23.50
N LEU A 24 7.11 -4.32 -23.49
CA LEU A 24 7.35 -5.14 -22.29
C LEU A 24 8.07 -4.35 -21.19
N LEU A 25 9.06 -3.52 -21.53
CA LEU A 25 9.74 -2.63 -20.58
C LEU A 25 8.77 -1.62 -19.95
N ILE A 26 7.97 -0.92 -20.78
CA ILE A 26 6.99 0.06 -20.30
C ILE A 26 5.91 -0.60 -19.41
N ASN A 27 5.45 -1.81 -19.74
CA ASN A 27 4.48 -2.52 -18.90
C ASN A 27 5.09 -3.01 -17.58
N SER A 28 6.39 -3.30 -17.53
CA SER A 28 7.06 -3.72 -16.28
C SER A 28 7.25 -2.56 -15.31
N ASP A 29 7.49 -1.33 -15.81
CA ASP A 29 7.47 -0.12 -14.97
C ASP A 29 6.04 0.23 -14.52
N LEU A 30 5.03 0.05 -15.39
CA LEU A 30 3.62 0.29 -15.02
C LEU A 30 3.08 -0.68 -13.96
N GLN A 31 3.61 -1.91 -13.88
CA GLN A 31 3.27 -2.84 -12.80
C GLN A 31 4.00 -2.55 -11.50
N LYS A 32 5.20 -1.95 -11.54
CA LYS A 32 5.86 -1.43 -10.33
C LYS A 32 5.20 -0.14 -9.81
N GLU A 33 4.64 0.69 -10.68
CA GLU A 33 3.89 1.89 -10.28
C GLU A 33 2.39 1.67 -9.99
N LYS A 34 1.86 0.46 -10.20
CA LYS A 34 0.49 0.12 -9.79
C LYS A 34 0.31 -0.22 -8.31
N ILE A 35 1.38 -0.16 -7.52
CA ILE A 35 1.31 -0.15 -6.04
C ILE A 35 1.44 1.29 -5.49
N SER A 36 1.71 2.29 -6.33
CA SER A 36 1.94 3.66 -5.86
C SER A 36 1.34 4.69 -6.82
N ASN A 37 0.03 4.65 -7.00
CA ASN A 37 -0.72 5.77 -7.60
C ASN A 37 -2.12 5.86 -6.99
N SER A 38 -2.14 6.37 -5.76
CA SER A 38 -3.06 7.44 -5.39
C SER A 38 -2.27 8.44 -4.56
N HIS A 39 -1.57 9.37 -5.22
CA HIS A 39 -1.47 10.72 -4.69
C HIS A 39 -2.88 11.33 -4.72
N GLU A 40 -3.76 10.83 -3.86
CA GLU A 40 -4.91 11.60 -3.44
C GLU A 40 -4.38 12.61 -2.45
N ILE A 41 -4.53 13.88 -2.84
CA ILE A 41 -4.59 15.03 -1.94
C ILE A 41 -5.14 14.53 -0.60
N VAL A 42 -4.35 14.59 0.47
CA VAL A 42 -4.74 14.23 1.83
C VAL A 42 -5.92 15.11 2.19
N ASN A 43 -7.11 14.65 1.85
CA ASN A 43 -8.34 15.28 2.22
C ASN A 43 -8.55 14.85 3.66
N HIS A 44 -8.17 15.75 4.58
CA HIS A 44 -8.25 15.56 6.02
C HIS A 44 -9.68 15.26 6.52
N ASP A 45 -10.69 15.27 5.64
CA ASP A 45 -12.08 14.91 5.92
C ASP A 45 -12.44 13.44 5.58
N LYS A 46 -11.48 12.56 5.24
CA LYS A 46 -11.79 11.13 5.13
C LYS A 46 -11.97 10.51 6.52
N PRO A 47 -13.15 9.95 6.85
CA PRO A 47 -13.39 9.32 8.15
C PRO A 47 -12.63 8.00 8.32
N LEU A 48 -12.22 7.37 7.21
CA LEU A 48 -11.50 6.10 7.18
C LEU A 48 -10.24 6.21 6.31
N MET A 49 -9.16 5.59 6.77
CA MET A 49 -7.89 5.47 6.08
C MET A 49 -7.51 4.02 5.89
N THR A 50 -6.83 3.72 4.79
CA THR A 50 -6.16 2.43 4.59
C THR A 50 -4.92 2.30 5.49
N ILE A 51 -4.34 1.10 5.57
CA ILE A 51 -3.08 0.88 6.32
C ILE A 51 -1.94 1.73 5.74
N GLN A 52 -1.89 1.89 4.41
CA GLN A 52 -0.89 2.73 3.76
C GLN A 52 -1.08 4.20 4.13
N GLU A 53 -2.28 4.75 3.97
CA GLU A 53 -2.60 6.14 4.37
C GLU A 53 -2.33 6.37 5.86
N THR A 54 -2.59 5.37 6.71
CA THR A 54 -2.31 5.44 8.15
C THR A 54 -0.81 5.49 8.44
N ALA A 55 -0.01 4.70 7.73
CA ALA A 55 1.44 4.69 7.85
C ALA A 55 2.03 6.04 7.46
N GLU A 56 1.56 6.60 6.34
CA GLU A 56 1.91 7.95 5.90
C GLU A 56 1.47 9.02 6.91
N TYR A 57 0.25 8.92 7.45
CA TYR A 57 -0.29 9.85 8.43
C TYR A 57 0.53 9.89 9.73
N LEU A 58 0.91 8.71 10.25
CA LEU A 58 1.72 8.59 11.46
C LEU A 58 3.22 8.75 11.20
N ASN A 59 3.63 8.90 9.93
CA ASN A 59 5.02 8.93 9.49
C ASN A 59 5.84 7.72 10.00
N ILE A 60 5.25 6.52 9.88
CA ILE A 60 5.87 5.23 10.20
C ILE A 60 5.70 4.26 9.03
N THR A 61 6.33 3.09 9.10
CA THR A 61 6.16 2.07 8.05
C THR A 61 4.86 1.30 8.20
N GLU A 62 4.30 0.80 7.09
CA GLU A 62 3.13 -0.10 7.14
C GLU A 62 3.37 -1.34 8.02
N SER A 63 4.60 -1.85 8.03
CA SER A 63 4.97 -2.98 8.88
C SER A 63 4.77 -2.65 10.35
N GLN A 64 5.15 -1.44 10.79
CA GLN A 64 4.95 -0.99 12.16
C GLN A 64 3.47 -0.83 12.50
N VAL A 65 2.66 -0.29 11.58
CA VAL A 65 1.19 -0.23 11.76
C VAL A 65 0.61 -1.63 11.94
N LYS A 66 1.02 -2.59 11.10
CA LYS A 66 0.59 -3.99 11.20
C LYS A 66 1.06 -4.65 12.50
N THR A 67 2.27 -4.36 12.96
CA THR A 67 2.78 -4.83 14.26
C THR A 67 1.86 -4.36 15.38
N ILE A 68 1.56 -3.05 15.46
CA ILE A 68 0.65 -2.48 16.48
C ILE A 68 -0.67 -3.25 16.51
N ILE A 69 -1.31 -3.40 15.35
CA ILE A 69 -2.60 -4.11 15.21
C ILE A 69 -2.47 -5.56 15.70
N SER A 70 -1.44 -6.28 15.26
CA SER A 70 -1.27 -7.70 15.60
C SER A 70 -0.95 -7.92 17.08
N THR A 71 -0.17 -7.02 17.68
CA THR A 71 0.20 -7.06 19.10
C THR A 71 -1.02 -6.84 19.96
N GLU A 72 -1.84 -5.84 19.67
CA GLU A 72 -3.07 -5.57 20.42
C GLU A 72 -4.11 -6.70 20.27
N GLU A 73 -4.29 -7.24 19.06
CA GLU A 73 -5.18 -8.39 18.85
C GLU A 73 -4.71 -9.63 19.62
N SER A 74 -3.39 -9.85 19.68
CA SER A 74 -2.81 -10.98 20.42
C SER A 74 -2.98 -10.80 21.92
N MET A 75 -2.77 -9.60 22.44
CA MET A 75 -3.04 -9.28 23.84
C MET A 75 -4.51 -9.50 24.17
N LEU A 76 -5.45 -8.96 23.38
CA LEU A 76 -6.89 -9.14 23.60
C LEU A 76 -7.30 -10.61 23.64
N LYS A 77 -6.73 -11.44 22.75
CA LYS A 77 -6.97 -12.89 22.75
C LYS A 77 -6.40 -13.60 23.97
N ALA A 78 -5.25 -13.16 24.47
CA ALA A 78 -4.57 -13.78 25.60
C ALA A 78 -5.20 -13.42 26.95
N THR A 79 -5.56 -12.15 27.15
CA THR A 79 -6.07 -11.63 28.43
C THR A 79 -7.59 -11.54 28.49
N GLY A 80 -8.28 -11.62 27.34
CA GLY A 80 -9.73 -11.41 27.23
C GLY A 80 -10.18 -9.98 27.52
N SER A 81 -9.24 -9.07 27.80
CA SER A 81 -9.50 -7.68 28.15
C SER A 81 -8.34 -6.80 27.72
N PHE A 82 -8.66 -5.60 27.22
CA PHE A 82 -7.67 -4.60 26.86
C PHE A 82 -7.83 -3.40 27.78
N THR A 83 -6.71 -2.88 28.29
CA THR A 83 -6.72 -1.69 29.16
C THR A 83 -6.42 -0.47 28.32
N GLY A 84 -7.36 0.48 28.32
CA GLY A 84 -7.27 1.73 27.54
C GLY A 84 -7.88 1.61 26.14
N MET A 85 -7.58 2.58 25.28
CA MET A 85 -8.06 2.64 23.91
C MET A 85 -7.20 1.78 22.97
N MET A 86 -7.85 0.88 22.22
CA MET A 86 -7.20 0.10 21.16
C MET A 86 -7.02 0.91 19.87
N PHE A 87 -6.14 0.43 19.01
CA PHE A 87 -5.95 0.93 17.66
C PHE A 87 -7.30 0.86 16.92
N PRO A 88 -7.81 1.99 16.42
CA PRO A 88 -9.21 2.15 16.03
C PRO A 88 -9.44 1.62 14.61
N ILE A 89 -9.39 0.30 14.49
CA ILE A 89 -9.58 -0.42 13.23
C ILE A 89 -11.03 -0.83 13.00
N ILE A 90 -11.40 -0.90 11.73
CA ILE A 90 -12.63 -1.50 11.25
C ILE A 90 -12.27 -2.49 10.14
N LYS A 91 -12.76 -3.73 10.25
CA LYS A 91 -12.58 -4.76 9.23
C LYS A 91 -13.85 -4.84 8.39
N ILE A 92 -13.73 -4.60 7.09
CA ILE A 92 -14.83 -4.73 6.12
C ILE A 92 -14.44 -5.82 5.13
N GLY A 93 -15.04 -7.01 5.27
CA GLY A 93 -14.62 -8.19 4.50
C GLY A 93 -13.17 -8.58 4.80
N ASN A 94 -12.31 -8.49 3.79
CA ASN A 94 -10.87 -8.79 3.89
C ASN A 94 -9.99 -7.55 4.05
N GLU A 95 -10.58 -6.36 4.06
CA GLU A 95 -9.86 -5.09 4.13
C GLU A 95 -9.90 -4.49 5.54
N VAL A 96 -8.80 -3.86 5.94
CA VAL A 96 -8.64 -3.20 7.24
C VAL A 96 -8.56 -1.70 7.01
N PHE A 97 -9.45 -0.97 7.64
CA PHE A 97 -9.52 0.48 7.64
C PHE A 97 -9.29 1.02 9.05
N VAL A 98 -8.80 2.24 9.15
CA VAL A 98 -8.50 2.94 10.40
C VAL A 98 -9.31 4.22 10.47
N ASN A 99 -9.99 4.45 11.59
CA ASN A 99 -10.73 5.69 11.80
C ASN A 99 -9.78 6.83 12.15
N THR A 100 -9.79 7.91 11.37
CA THR A 100 -8.90 9.08 11.55
C THR A 100 -9.10 9.80 12.88
N ASN A 101 -10.35 10.00 13.30
CA ASN A 101 -10.67 10.68 14.56
C ASN A 101 -10.24 9.82 15.75
N GLY A 102 -10.59 8.53 15.71
CA GLY A 102 -10.16 7.58 16.72
C GLY A 102 -8.64 7.49 16.81
N LEU A 103 -7.93 7.58 15.68
CA LEU A 103 -6.47 7.43 15.64
C LEU A 103 -5.78 8.55 16.41
N ASN A 104 -6.31 9.77 16.31
CA ASN A 104 -5.80 10.92 17.06
C ASN A 104 -6.01 10.77 18.57
N ASP A 105 -7.16 10.25 18.99
CA ASP A 105 -7.44 10.00 20.39
C ASP A 105 -6.57 8.86 20.94
N TRP A 106 -6.43 7.78 20.16
CA TRP A 106 -5.54 6.67 20.47
C TRP A 106 -4.08 7.14 20.58
N LEU A 107 -3.60 8.03 19.71
CA LEU A 107 -2.23 8.53 19.73
C LEU A 107 -1.96 9.34 21.01
N LYS A 108 -2.89 10.20 21.42
CA LYS A 108 -2.79 10.95 22.69
C LYS A 108 -2.74 10.01 23.89
N GLU A 109 -3.62 9.03 23.94
CA GLU A 109 -3.67 8.10 25.06
C GLU A 109 -2.44 7.18 25.10
N SER A 110 -2.03 6.64 23.94
CA SER A 110 -0.90 5.71 23.85
C SER A 110 0.42 6.38 24.21
N THR A 111 0.59 7.66 23.89
CA THR A 111 1.76 8.44 24.32
C THR A 111 1.72 8.76 25.82
N GLN A 112 0.54 9.04 26.40
CA GLN A 112 0.39 9.23 27.84
C GLN A 112 0.69 7.96 28.64
N GLN A 113 0.20 6.83 28.16
CA GLN A 113 0.42 5.51 28.77
C GLN A 113 1.79 4.92 28.44
N ARG A 114 2.55 5.55 27.52
CA ARG A 114 3.84 5.07 27.01
C ARG A 114 3.78 3.62 26.55
N LYS A 115 2.78 3.32 25.72
CA LYS A 115 2.61 1.96 25.18
C LYS A 115 3.82 1.56 24.35
N GLU A 116 4.23 0.30 24.50
CA GLU A 116 5.31 -0.34 23.76
C GLU A 116 4.74 -1.52 22.96
N TYR A 117 5.21 -1.68 21.72
CA TYR A 117 4.69 -2.62 20.72
C TYR A 117 5.80 -3.46 20.08
#